data_AF-A0A3R7RPH1-F1
#
_entry.id   AF-A0A3R7RPH1-F1
#
_cell.length_a   1.000
_cell.length_b   1.000
_cell.length_c   1.000
_cell.angle_alpha   90.00
_cell.angle_beta   90.00
_cell.angle_gamma   90.00
#
_symmetry.space_group_name_H-M   'P 1'
#
loop_
_entity.id
_entity.type
_entity.pdbx_description
1 polymer ?
#
loop_
_entity_poly.entity_id
_entity_poly.type
_entity_poly.pdbx_seq_one_letter_code
_entity_poly.pdbx_strand_id
1 'polypeptide(L)'
;MKIICDWNKCDQEGEYKAPVEKDNSKKHRLLCLEHVKEFNKNWNYFRGMNDNQIYDFLRSDLTWHKPTQSFSSNDNFFKILWNNALKDELRNNTAQPDFDVMFQFKFDQNDLKAFNILGVTVGAKWEKIQIKFKKLVKKFHPDMNLGNKKFEDKLKVITLAYTQLKTTYRERIVKKY
;
A
#
# COMPACT_ATOMS: atom_id res chain seq x y z
N MET A 1 -7.52 10.15 -49.05
CA MET A 1 -8.49 9.04 -49.17
C MET A 1 -9.56 9.26 -48.12
N LYS A 2 -10.83 9.32 -48.53
CA LYS A 2 -11.95 9.43 -47.59
C LYS A 2 -12.27 8.03 -47.07
N ILE A 3 -12.53 7.91 -45.77
CA ILE A 3 -12.88 6.64 -45.14
C ILE A 3 -14.41 6.53 -45.20
N ILE A 4 -14.91 5.41 -45.71
CA ILE A 4 -16.35 5.15 -45.81
C ILE A 4 -16.85 4.61 -44.47
N CYS A 5 -18.09 4.93 -44.12
CA CYS A 5 -18.75 4.46 -42.92
C CYS A 5 -18.77 2.92 -42.85
N ASP A 6 -18.30 2.35 -41.74
CA ASP A 6 -18.25 0.90 -41.48
C ASP A 6 -19.62 0.30 -41.08
N TRP A 7 -20.71 0.95 -41.45
CA TRP A 7 -22.07 0.48 -41.16
C TRP A 7 -22.64 -0.24 -42.38
N ASN A 8 -23.49 -1.25 -42.14
CA ASN A 8 -24.04 -2.08 -43.21
C ASN A 8 -24.69 -1.23 -44.30
N LYS A 9 -24.15 -1.31 -45.53
CA LYS A 9 -24.66 -0.64 -46.73
C LYS A 9 -24.75 0.90 -46.61
N CYS A 10 -23.71 1.54 -46.06
CA CYS A 10 -23.62 3.00 -45.99
C CYS A 10 -22.43 3.52 -46.81
N ASP A 11 -22.71 4.40 -47.77
CA ASP A 11 -21.68 5.02 -48.63
C ASP A 11 -21.28 6.43 -48.16
N GLN A 12 -21.69 6.84 -46.96
CA GLN A 12 -21.36 8.15 -46.38
C GLN A 12 -19.94 8.17 -45.79
N GLU A 13 -19.39 9.37 -45.64
CA GLU A 13 -18.05 9.57 -45.05
C GLU A 13 -18.06 9.27 -43.54
N GLY A 14 -17.13 8.42 -43.10
CA GLY A 14 -16.95 8.01 -41.71
C GLY A 14 -15.92 8.86 -41.00
N GLU A 15 -16.36 9.92 -40.32
CA GLU A 15 -15.48 10.85 -39.59
C GLU A 15 -15.36 10.52 -38.09
N TYR A 16 -16.35 9.82 -37.54
CA TYR A 16 -16.50 9.66 -36.10
C TYR A 16 -16.08 8.27 -35.63
N LYS A 17 -15.31 8.22 -34.54
CA LYS A 17 -14.80 6.97 -33.96
C LYS A 17 -15.80 6.37 -32.98
N ALA A 18 -16.10 5.09 -33.14
CA ALA A 18 -16.87 4.31 -32.19
C ALA A 18 -16.06 3.07 -31.72
N PRO A 19 -16.05 2.76 -30.41
CA PRO A 19 -15.38 1.56 -29.90
C PRO A 19 -16.05 0.29 -30.44
N VAL A 20 -15.22 -0.72 -30.76
CA VAL A 20 -15.71 -2.04 -31.16
C VAL A 20 -15.92 -2.93 -29.93
N GLU A 21 -15.05 -2.79 -28.93
CA GLU A 21 -15.06 -3.55 -27.68
C GLU A 21 -15.09 -2.57 -26.50
N LYS A 22 -15.59 -3.00 -25.33
CA LYS A 22 -15.73 -2.11 -24.16
C LYS A 22 -14.37 -1.65 -23.61
N ASP A 23 -13.40 -2.56 -23.53
CA ASP A 23 -12.19 -2.36 -22.76
C ASP A 23 -11.07 -1.87 -23.65
N ASN A 24 -10.63 -0.62 -23.44
CA ASN A 24 -9.40 0.07 -23.88
C ASN A 24 -8.70 -0.52 -25.12
N SER A 25 -9.49 -0.94 -26.10
CA SER A 25 -8.99 -1.57 -27.30
C SER A 25 -8.70 -0.42 -28.24
N LYS A 26 -7.49 -0.41 -28.82
CA LYS A 26 -7.14 0.59 -29.84
C LYS A 26 -7.98 0.44 -31.12
N LYS A 27 -8.86 -0.57 -31.17
CA LYS A 27 -9.77 -0.87 -32.26
C LYS A 27 -11.00 0.03 -32.18
N HIS A 28 -11.14 0.88 -33.18
CA HIS A 28 -12.29 1.73 -33.38
C HIS A 28 -12.78 1.56 -34.81
N ARG A 29 -14.10 1.58 -34.98
CA ARG A 29 -14.74 1.70 -36.28
C ARG A 29 -15.03 3.17 -36.57
N LEU A 30 -15.03 3.53 -37.84
CA LEU A 30 -15.33 4.88 -38.31
C LEU A 30 -16.73 4.89 -38.90
N LEU A 31 -17.57 5.77 -38.38
CA LEU A 31 -19.00 5.85 -38.69
C LEU A 31 -19.38 7.28 -39.09
N CYS A 32 -20.45 7.43 -39.88
CA CYS A 32 -21.04 8.72 -40.20
C CYS A 32 -21.91 9.24 -39.04
N LEU A 33 -22.33 10.52 -39.10
CA LEU A 33 -23.07 11.17 -38.03
C LEU A 33 -24.35 10.42 -37.60
N GLU A 34 -25.09 9.86 -38.57
CA GLU A 34 -26.34 9.13 -38.31
C GLU A 34 -26.09 7.82 -37.55
N HIS A 35 -25.15 7.01 -38.04
CA HIS A 35 -24.85 5.70 -37.45
C HIS A 35 -24.13 5.80 -36.11
N VAL A 36 -23.36 6.86 -35.86
CA VAL A 36 -22.77 7.10 -34.53
C VAL A 36 -23.85 7.38 -33.50
N LYS A 37 -24.88 8.14 -33.87
CA LYS A 37 -26.01 8.43 -32.97
C LYS A 37 -26.78 7.16 -32.65
N GLU A 38 -27.03 6.31 -33.64
CA GLU A 38 -27.68 5.00 -33.44
C GLU A 38 -26.81 4.08 -32.57
N PHE A 39 -25.49 4.04 -32.84
CA PHE A 39 -24.54 3.29 -32.04
C PHE A 39 -24.55 3.75 -30.58
N ASN A 40 -24.41 5.05 -30.32
CA ASN A 40 -24.38 5.59 -28.95
C ASN A 40 -25.68 5.35 -28.19
N LYS A 41 -26.83 5.35 -28.86
CA LYS A 41 -28.13 5.01 -28.25
C LYS A 41 -28.19 3.54 -27.80
N ASN A 42 -27.64 2.65 -28.63
CA ASN A 42 -27.67 1.20 -28.38
C ASN A 42 -26.47 0.70 -27.56
N TRP A 43 -25.48 1.55 -27.32
CA TRP A 43 -24.25 1.18 -26.62
C TRP A 43 -24.47 1.17 -25.12
N ASN A 44 -24.33 -0.01 -24.51
CA ASN A 44 -24.31 -0.17 -23.06
C ASN A 44 -22.96 -0.78 -22.65
N TYR A 45 -22.14 0.03 -21.98
CA TYR A 45 -20.83 -0.38 -21.49
C TYR A 45 -20.90 -1.57 -20.51
N PHE A 46 -21.93 -1.63 -19.68
CA PHE A 46 -22.11 -2.67 -18.65
C PHE A 46 -22.88 -3.90 -19.15
N ARG A 47 -23.12 -4.02 -20.46
CA ARG A 47 -23.83 -5.16 -21.04
C ARG A 47 -23.07 -6.46 -20.74
N GLY A 48 -23.72 -7.38 -20.01
CA GLY A 48 -23.15 -8.68 -19.64
C GLY A 48 -22.33 -8.68 -18.35
N MET A 49 -22.26 -7.56 -17.62
CA MET A 49 -21.71 -7.54 -16.26
C MET A 49 -22.75 -7.94 -15.22
N ASN A 50 -22.28 -8.58 -14.16
CA ASN A 50 -23.06 -8.80 -12.95
C ASN A 50 -23.04 -7.53 -12.06
N ASP A 51 -24.03 -7.36 -11.20
CA ASP A 51 -24.18 -6.22 -10.27
C ASP A 51 -22.93 -6.00 -9.42
N ASN A 52 -22.29 -7.07 -8.95
CA ASN A 52 -21.04 -6.98 -8.19
C ASN A 52 -19.90 -6.35 -9.02
N GLN A 53 -19.80 -6.69 -10.31
CA GLN A 53 -18.76 -6.13 -11.19
C GLN A 53 -19.02 -4.66 -11.49
N ILE A 54 -20.29 -4.26 -11.62
CA ILE A 54 -20.70 -2.87 -11.78
C ILE A 54 -20.34 -2.09 -10.51
N TYR A 55 -20.65 -2.64 -9.34
CA TYR A 55 -20.31 -2.04 -8.05
C TYR A 55 -18.79 -1.88 -7.88
N ASP A 56 -18.01 -2.90 -8.22
CA ASP A 56 -16.55 -2.85 -8.15
C ASP A 56 -15.97 -1.80 -9.12
N PHE A 57 -16.54 -1.69 -10.33
CA PHE A 57 -16.16 -0.67 -11.30
C PHE A 57 -16.39 0.74 -10.73
N LEU A 58 -17.61 1.01 -10.24
CA LEU A 58 -17.97 2.29 -9.61
C LEU A 58 -17.11 2.59 -8.38
N ARG A 59 -16.80 1.57 -7.57
CA ARG A 59 -15.91 1.71 -6.41
C ARG A 59 -14.50 2.09 -6.84
N SER A 60 -14.00 1.51 -7.92
CA SER A 60 -12.65 1.78 -8.44
C SER A 60 -12.53 3.15 -9.12
N ASP A 61 -13.62 3.75 -9.60
CA ASP A 61 -13.63 5.13 -10.12
C ASP A 61 -13.16 6.13 -9.05
N LEU A 62 -13.50 5.90 -7.78
CA LEU A 62 -13.04 6.71 -6.64
C LEU A 62 -11.51 6.82 -6.56
N THR A 63 -10.80 5.79 -7.00
CA THR A 63 -9.33 5.73 -6.99
C THR A 63 -8.74 5.84 -8.38
N TRP A 64 -9.48 6.33 -9.37
CA TRP A 64 -9.04 6.42 -10.78
C TRP A 64 -8.56 5.06 -11.33
N HIS A 65 -9.21 3.97 -10.91
CA HIS A 65 -8.81 2.58 -11.17
C HIS A 65 -7.35 2.26 -10.81
N LYS A 66 -6.70 3.07 -9.97
CA LYS A 66 -5.36 2.76 -9.48
C LYS A 66 -5.45 1.65 -8.43
N PRO A 67 -4.58 0.63 -8.50
CA PRO A 67 -4.56 -0.42 -7.49
C PRO A 67 -4.22 0.20 -6.14
N THR A 68 -5.08 -0.01 -5.14
CA THR A 68 -4.84 0.44 -3.78
C THR A 68 -4.51 -0.75 -2.89
N GLN A 69 -3.57 -0.54 -1.98
CA GLN A 69 -3.25 -1.53 -0.95
C GLN A 69 -4.06 -1.22 0.30
N SER A 70 -4.55 -2.25 0.97
CA SER A 70 -5.19 -2.06 2.27
C SER A 70 -4.19 -1.44 3.26
N PHE A 71 -4.63 -0.51 4.09
CA PHE A 71 -3.75 0.09 5.10
C PHE A 71 -3.17 -0.95 6.08
N SER A 72 -3.83 -2.10 6.22
CA SER A 72 -3.44 -3.20 7.11
C SER A 72 -2.68 -4.33 6.43
N SER A 73 -2.38 -4.26 5.12
CA SER A 73 -1.64 -5.34 4.45
C SER A 73 -0.18 -5.35 4.92
N ASN A 74 0.24 -6.47 5.51
CA ASN A 74 1.54 -6.62 6.18
C ASN A 74 2.73 -6.62 5.20
N ASP A 75 2.50 -6.87 3.90
CA ASP A 75 3.52 -7.54 3.09
C ASP A 75 4.43 -6.66 2.24
N ASN A 76 4.09 -5.39 1.96
CA ASN A 76 4.87 -4.60 1.00
C ASN A 76 5.40 -3.28 1.55
N PHE A 77 4.57 -2.45 2.17
CA PHE A 77 5.02 -1.13 2.63
C PHE A 77 6.03 -1.22 3.78
N PHE A 78 5.72 -1.98 4.84
CA PHE A 78 6.59 -2.09 6.02
C PHE A 78 7.88 -2.87 5.74
N LYS A 79 7.82 -3.91 4.89
CA LYS A 79 8.99 -4.72 4.50
C LYS A 79 9.98 -3.91 3.67
N ILE A 80 9.50 -3.11 2.70
CA ILE A 80 10.35 -2.24 1.87
C ILE A 80 10.98 -1.15 2.74
N LEU A 81 10.21 -0.54 3.66
CA LEU A 81 10.75 0.44 4.60
C LEU A 81 11.79 -0.18 5.56
N TRP A 82 11.56 -1.38 6.09
CA TRP A 82 12.52 -2.11 6.93
C TRP A 82 13.84 -2.36 6.20
N ASN A 83 13.77 -2.87 4.98
CA ASN A 83 14.96 -3.19 4.18
C ASN A 83 15.78 -1.94 3.84
N ASN A 84 15.11 -0.80 3.60
CA ASN A 84 15.78 0.45 3.28
C ASN A 84 16.38 1.12 4.53
N ALA A 85 15.66 1.15 5.65
CA ALA A 85 16.17 1.72 6.90
C ALA A 85 17.36 0.94 7.48
N LEU A 86 17.33 -0.41 7.43
CA LEU A 86 18.45 -1.24 7.88
C LEU A 86 19.70 -1.12 7.01
N LYS A 87 19.54 -0.88 5.70
CA LYS A 87 20.67 -0.75 4.78
C LYS A 87 21.53 0.49 5.08
N ASP A 88 20.94 1.55 5.62
CA ASP A 88 21.66 2.77 6.00
C ASP A 88 22.39 2.64 7.35
N GLU A 89 21.85 1.88 8.32
CA GLU A 89 22.47 1.71 9.64
C GLU A 89 23.63 0.69 9.66
N LEU A 90 23.70 -0.24 8.69
CA LEU A 90 24.77 -1.25 8.62
C LEU A 90 26.14 -0.71 8.17
N ARG A 91 26.24 0.57 7.78
CA ARG A 91 27.52 1.19 7.44
C ARG A 91 28.29 1.72 8.64
N ASN A 92 27.61 1.97 9.77
CA ASN A 92 28.21 2.61 10.93
C ASN A 92 27.75 1.90 12.23
N ASN A 93 28.52 0.90 12.68
CA ASN A 93 28.85 0.61 14.09
C ASN A 93 29.02 -0.89 14.34
N THR A 94 30.29 -1.28 14.49
CA THR A 94 30.75 -2.43 15.25
C THR A 94 30.61 -2.12 16.74
N ALA A 95 29.60 -2.68 17.40
CA ALA A 95 29.57 -2.79 18.86
C ALA A 95 28.64 -3.94 19.25
N GLN A 96 29.21 -4.97 19.87
CA GLN A 96 28.44 -6.06 20.48
C GLN A 96 27.87 -5.59 21.83
N PRO A 97 26.59 -5.84 22.15
CA PRO A 97 26.11 -5.70 23.50
C PRO A 97 26.16 -7.05 24.24
N ASP A 98 26.64 -6.98 25.47
CA ASP A 98 26.78 -8.10 26.41
C ASP A 98 25.44 -8.80 26.69
N PHE A 99 25.49 -10.13 26.64
CA PHE A 99 24.39 -11.03 26.95
C PHE A 99 24.43 -11.36 28.44
N ASP A 100 23.49 -10.81 29.20
CA ASP A 100 22.95 -11.54 30.35
C ASP A 100 21.57 -11.00 30.77
N VAL A 101 20.59 -11.91 30.78
CA VAL A 101 19.54 -12.17 31.79
C VAL A 101 18.32 -12.87 31.14
N MET A 102 18.10 -14.13 31.57
CA MET A 102 16.90 -14.97 31.49
C MET A 102 16.43 -15.54 30.13
N PHE A 103 16.83 -16.80 29.92
CA PHE A 103 16.24 -17.78 29.01
C PHE A 103 14.78 -18.07 29.33
N GLN A 104 13.85 -17.46 28.59
CA GLN A 104 12.54 -18.08 28.33
C GLN A 104 11.87 -17.64 27.02
N PHE A 105 12.59 -16.94 26.15
CA PHE A 105 12.12 -16.56 24.82
C PHE A 105 13.27 -16.69 23.84
N LYS A 106 13.14 -17.53 22.81
CA LYS A 106 14.03 -17.47 21.63
C LYS A 106 13.69 -16.19 20.88
N PHE A 107 14.33 -15.09 21.22
CA PHE A 107 14.23 -13.83 20.49
C PHE A 107 15.05 -13.94 19.20
N ASP A 108 14.48 -13.48 18.08
CA ASP A 108 15.26 -13.30 16.87
C ASP A 108 16.25 -12.13 17.07
N GLN A 109 17.36 -12.10 16.33
CA GLN A 109 18.32 -10.99 16.40
C GLN A 109 17.65 -9.64 16.13
N ASN A 110 16.62 -9.62 15.30
CA ASN A 110 15.81 -8.44 15.01
C ASN A 110 14.97 -7.98 16.20
N ASP A 111 14.44 -8.91 17.00
CA ASP A 111 13.66 -8.59 18.19
C ASP A 111 14.56 -7.95 19.26
N LEU A 112 15.78 -8.50 19.46
CA LEU A 112 16.76 -7.94 20.39
C LEU A 112 17.16 -6.50 20.01
N LYS A 113 17.39 -6.25 18.72
CA LYS A 113 17.64 -4.90 18.19
C LYS A 113 16.45 -3.97 18.44
N ALA A 114 15.23 -4.44 18.23
CA ALA A 114 14.03 -3.65 18.47
C ALA A 114 13.84 -3.25 19.95
N PHE A 115 14.15 -4.16 20.90
CA PHE A 115 14.18 -3.83 22.33
C PHE A 115 15.22 -2.74 22.65
N ASN A 116 16.40 -2.84 22.04
CA ASN A 116 17.48 -1.87 22.24
C ASN A 116 17.12 -0.48 21.68
N ILE A 117 16.57 -0.42 20.46
CA ILE A 117 16.10 0.83 19.81
C ILE A 117 15.04 1.55 20.66
N LEU A 118 14.11 0.80 21.26
CA LEU A 118 13.07 1.36 22.12
C LEU A 118 13.57 1.69 23.54
N GLY A 119 14.77 1.24 23.91
CA GLY A 119 15.35 1.41 25.23
C GLY A 119 14.52 0.74 26.32
N VAL A 120 14.04 -0.48 26.06
CA VAL A 120 13.29 -1.32 27.01
C VAL A 120 14.04 -2.61 27.26
N THR A 121 13.93 -3.13 28.49
CA THR A 121 14.54 -4.42 28.85
C THR A 121 13.91 -5.55 28.05
N VAL A 122 14.75 -6.48 27.58
CA VAL A 122 14.31 -7.68 26.86
C VAL A 122 13.32 -8.46 27.73
N GLY A 123 12.15 -8.81 27.18
CA GLY A 123 11.09 -9.51 27.92
C GLY A 123 10.20 -8.63 28.82
N ALA A 124 10.26 -7.30 28.69
CA ALA A 124 9.32 -6.40 29.40
C ALA A 124 7.85 -6.66 29.03
N LYS A 125 6.94 -6.50 30.00
CA LYS A 125 5.48 -6.57 29.76
C LYS A 125 5.06 -5.65 28.60
N TRP A 126 4.13 -6.12 27.77
CA TRP A 126 3.66 -5.39 26.58
C TRP A 126 3.20 -3.94 26.88
N GLU A 127 2.53 -3.73 28.01
CA GLU A 127 2.10 -2.40 28.47
C GLU A 127 3.26 -1.42 28.65
N LYS A 128 4.40 -1.89 29.20
CA LYS A 128 5.60 -1.05 29.37
C LYS A 128 6.19 -0.64 28.02
N ILE A 129 6.18 -1.55 27.04
CA ILE A 129 6.64 -1.28 25.67
C ILE A 129 5.75 -0.20 25.04
N GLN A 130 4.42 -0.32 25.16
CA GLN A 130 3.47 0.67 24.64
C GLN A 130 3.64 2.05 25.28
N ILE A 131 3.82 2.11 26.59
CA ILE A 131 4.02 3.39 27.29
C ILE A 131 5.31 4.06 26.82
N LYS A 132 6.42 3.30 26.69
CA LYS A 132 7.69 3.84 26.21
C LYS A 132 7.58 4.33 24.76
N PHE A 133 6.94 3.55 23.88
CA PHE A 133 6.69 3.95 22.50
C PHE A 133 5.90 5.26 22.42
N LYS A 134 4.78 5.38 23.16
CA LYS A 134 3.98 6.62 23.20
C LYS A 134 4.81 7.83 23.65
N LYS A 135 5.70 7.66 24.63
CA LYS A 135 6.61 8.74 25.08
C LYS A 135 7.59 9.16 23.98
N LEU A 136 8.17 8.19 23.27
CA LEU A 136 9.11 8.44 22.17
C LEU A 136 8.43 9.12 20.96
N VAL A 137 7.23 8.68 20.58
CA VAL A 137 6.46 9.29 19.48
C VAL A 137 6.13 10.75 19.78
N LYS A 138 5.67 11.05 21.01
CA LYS A 138 5.43 12.44 21.43
C LYS A 138 6.70 13.28 21.34
N LYS A 139 7.84 12.75 21.79
CA LYS A 139 9.13 13.47 21.75
C LYS A 139 9.59 13.78 20.32
N PHE A 140 9.41 12.85 19.39
CA PHE A 140 9.91 12.95 18.02
C PHE A 140 8.83 13.31 16.98
N HIS A 141 7.66 13.78 17.43
CA HIS A 141 6.57 14.14 16.53
C HIS A 141 6.96 15.31 15.61
N PRO A 142 6.64 15.26 14.30
CA PRO A 142 6.99 16.33 13.36
C PRO A 142 6.39 17.69 13.76
N ASP A 143 5.15 17.71 14.28
CA ASP A 143 4.51 18.95 14.75
C ASP A 143 5.28 19.64 15.89
N MET A 144 5.86 18.86 16.80
CA MET A 144 6.63 19.42 17.92
C MET A 144 8.06 19.80 17.51
N ASN A 145 8.55 19.25 16.40
CA ASN A 145 9.93 19.38 15.96
C ASN A 145 10.08 20.12 14.62
N LEU A 146 9.03 20.87 14.22
CA LEU A 146 9.00 21.73 13.03
C LEU A 146 9.49 21.04 11.75
N GLY A 147 9.18 19.75 11.60
CA GLY A 147 9.54 18.97 10.40
C GLY A 147 11.04 18.71 10.22
N ASN A 148 11.85 18.72 11.27
CA ASN A 148 13.27 18.39 11.15
C ASN A 148 13.48 16.91 10.74
N LYS A 149 14.09 16.72 9.56
CA LYS A 149 14.35 15.41 8.93
C LYS A 149 15.04 14.39 9.86
N LYS A 150 15.95 14.84 10.73
CA LYS A 150 16.66 13.93 11.67
C LYS A 150 15.72 13.29 12.70
N PHE A 151 14.69 14.02 13.15
CA PHE A 151 13.72 13.49 14.10
C PHE A 151 12.68 12.60 13.41
N GLU A 152 12.34 12.93 12.16
CA GLU A 152 11.50 12.09 11.32
C GLU A 152 12.14 10.71 11.09
N ASP A 153 13.43 10.68 10.74
CA ASP A 153 14.14 9.42 10.49
C ASP A 153 14.25 8.58 11.78
N LYS A 154 14.47 9.21 12.94
CA LYS A 154 14.40 8.52 14.23
C LYS A 154 13.01 7.98 14.54
N LEU A 155 11.96 8.74 14.25
CA LEU A 155 10.57 8.31 14.45
C LEU A 155 10.23 7.10 13.57
N LYS A 156 10.73 7.06 12.33
CA LYS A 156 10.60 5.90 11.45
C LYS A 156 11.22 4.67 12.09
N VAL A 157 12.48 4.75 12.54
CA VAL A 157 13.19 3.62 13.20
C VAL A 157 12.46 3.16 14.47
N ILE A 158 11.94 4.07 15.28
CA ILE A 158 11.18 3.74 16.50
C ILE A 158 9.86 3.02 16.17
N THR A 159 9.13 3.50 15.15
CA THR A 159 7.87 2.88 14.69
C THR A 159 8.12 1.49 14.12
N LEU A 160 9.24 1.34 13.43
CA LEU A 160 9.73 0.10 12.85
C LEU A 160 9.97 -0.96 13.94
N ALA A 161 10.73 -0.59 14.97
CA ALA A 161 11.01 -1.46 16.12
C ALA A 161 9.75 -1.87 16.88
N TYR A 162 8.81 -0.94 17.11
CA TYR A 162 7.54 -1.25 17.77
C TYR A 162 6.68 -2.23 16.95
N THR A 163 6.66 -2.09 15.62
CA THR A 163 5.89 -2.96 14.73
C THR A 163 6.44 -4.39 14.74
N GLN A 164 7.76 -4.55 14.72
CA GLN A 164 8.41 -5.86 14.86
C GLN A 164 7.99 -6.55 16.15
N LEU A 165 8.11 -5.86 17.30
CA LEU A 165 7.68 -6.42 18.59
C LEU A 165 6.17 -6.68 18.64
N LYS A 166 5.35 -5.89 17.95
CA LYS A 166 3.91 -6.11 17.86
C LYS A 166 3.58 -7.39 17.10
N THR A 167 4.33 -7.74 16.05
CA THR A 167 4.12 -8.97 15.29
C THR A 167 4.67 -10.17 16.06
N THR A 168 5.94 -10.12 16.49
CA THR A 168 6.59 -11.30 17.07
C THR A 168 6.25 -11.52 18.54
N TYR A 169 6.24 -10.47 19.36
CA TYR A 169 6.14 -10.60 20.81
C TYR A 169 4.69 -10.57 21.31
N ARG A 170 3.81 -9.74 20.73
CA ARG A 170 2.38 -9.72 21.09
C ARG A 170 1.71 -11.05 20.80
N GLU A 171 1.95 -11.63 19.62
CA GLU A 171 1.36 -12.92 19.23
C GLU A 171 1.80 -14.06 20.17
N ARG A 172 3.05 -14.02 20.66
CA ARG A 172 3.57 -15.00 21.62
C ARG A 172 2.97 -14.86 23.01
N ILE A 173 2.67 -13.64 23.46
CA ILE A 173 1.95 -13.42 24.72
C ILE A 173 0.51 -13.93 24.62
N VAL A 174 -0.17 -13.66 23.50
CA VAL A 174 -1.57 -14.05 23.30
C VAL A 174 -1.73 -15.56 23.19
N LYS A 175 -0.81 -16.28 22.51
CA LYS A 175 -0.84 -17.76 22.41
C LYS A 175 -0.56 -18.50 23.73
N LYS A 176 -0.19 -17.80 24.80
CA LYS A 176 0.09 -18.40 26.13
C LYS A 176 -1.19 -18.56 26.98
N TYR A 177 -2.32 -18.00 26.53
CA TYR A 177 -3.66 -18.16 27.10
C TYR A 177 -4.61 -18.70 26.02
#